data_AF-A0AAD5MQ14-F1
#
_entry.id   AF-A0AAD5MQ14-F1
#
_cell.length_a   1.000
_cell.length_b   1.000
_cell.length_c   1.000
_cell.angle_alpha   90.00
_cell.angle_beta   90.00
_cell.angle_gamma   90.00
#
_symmetry.space_group_name_H-M   'P 1'
#
loop_
_entity.id
_entity.type
_entity.pdbx_description
1 polymer ?
#
loop_
_entity_poly.entity_id
_entity_poly.type
_entity_poly.pdbx_seq_one_letter_code
_entity_poly.pdbx_strand_id
1 'polypeptide(L)'
;MANNPIISPLIGVLLQRFEDTPKKMKSEGRWSSILKGDLLTTYKFYLKKKAIMREGSHITIVAFSKAVDASLQAAKELESLGVSAEVINLRTLRPLDFETIKNSVMKTHHLVTVEQCWPYAGIGAEICAQVTESRAWDYLDAPILRVTGVDIPMPYAQHLEELALPDASCIVATCKKSLNISEKISTNNR
;
A
#
# COMPACT_ATOMS: atom_id res chain seq x y z
N MET A 1 25.51 17.87 -7.53
CA MET A 1 24.44 16.94 -7.95
C MET A 1 24.77 15.59 -7.34
N ALA A 2 24.29 15.34 -6.12
CA ALA A 2 24.62 14.12 -5.39
C ALA A 2 23.70 12.99 -5.87
N ASN A 3 24.30 11.94 -6.43
CA ASN A 3 23.63 10.67 -6.71
C ASN A 3 23.05 10.14 -5.40
N ASN A 4 21.73 10.26 -5.23
CA ASN A 4 21.03 9.70 -4.09
C ASN A 4 21.07 8.18 -4.25
N PRO A 5 21.75 7.42 -3.38
CA PRO A 5 21.77 5.98 -3.51
C PRO A 5 20.33 5.49 -3.32
N ILE A 6 19.84 4.71 -4.28
CA ILE A 6 18.55 4.03 -4.22
C ILE A 6 18.68 2.95 -3.14
N ILE A 7 18.63 3.38 -1.88
CA ILE A 7 18.66 2.49 -0.72
C ILE A 7 17.24 1.93 -0.61
N SER A 8 17.12 0.67 -1.05
CA SER A 8 15.90 -0.13 -1.06
C SER A 8 15.16 -0.07 0.29
N PRO A 9 13.81 -0.06 0.30
CA PRO A 9 12.99 -0.17 1.51
C PRO A 9 13.39 -1.31 2.46
N LEU A 10 14.05 -2.37 1.93
CA LEU A 10 14.60 -3.47 2.72
C LEU A 10 15.61 -3.03 3.80
N ILE A 11 16.43 -2.01 3.52
CA ILE A 11 17.46 -1.54 4.47
C ILE A 11 16.80 -0.87 5.67
N GLY A 12 15.64 -0.24 5.50
CA GLY A 12 14.88 0.35 6.60
C GLY A 12 14.32 -0.70 7.56
N VAL A 13 13.77 -1.81 7.05
CA VAL A 13 13.22 -2.90 7.88
C VAL A 13 14.33 -3.59 8.70
N LEU A 14 15.52 -3.75 8.11
CA LEU A 14 16.68 -4.34 8.82
C LEU A 14 17.15 -3.44 9.99
N LEU A 15 17.07 -2.13 9.84
CA LEU A 15 17.44 -1.16 10.89
C LEU A 15 16.42 -1.13 12.04
N GLN A 16 15.13 -1.27 11.76
CA GLN A 16 14.10 -1.41 12.81
C GLN A 16 14.35 -2.62 13.70
N ARG A 17 14.63 -3.78 13.07
CA ARG A 17 14.96 -5.03 13.76
C ARG A 17 16.15 -4.84 14.70
N PHE A 18 17.11 -3.97 14.34
CA PHE A 18 18.26 -3.62 15.18
C PHE A 18 17.90 -2.68 16.33
N GLU A 19 17.07 -1.65 16.12
CA GLU A 19 16.62 -0.79 17.24
C GLU A 19 15.83 -1.59 18.30
N ASP A 20 15.02 -2.55 17.86
CA ASP A 20 14.24 -3.45 18.73
C ASP A 20 15.10 -4.54 19.40
N THR A 21 16.39 -4.69 19.06
CA THR A 21 17.25 -5.64 19.77
C THR A 21 17.50 -5.21 21.23
N PRO A 22 17.50 -6.17 22.18
CA PRO A 22 17.81 -5.90 23.57
C PRO A 22 19.18 -5.22 23.72
N LYS A 23 19.29 -4.22 24.60
CA LYS A 23 20.54 -3.44 24.81
C LYS A 23 21.78 -4.32 25.03
N LYS A 24 21.62 -5.48 25.66
CA LYS A 24 22.68 -6.45 25.96
C LYS A 24 23.33 -7.05 24.70
N MET A 25 22.60 -7.14 23.59
CA MET A 25 23.08 -7.66 22.30
C MET A 25 23.78 -6.59 21.45
N LYS A 26 23.54 -5.31 21.74
CA LYS A 26 24.19 -4.16 21.10
C LYS A 26 25.61 -3.93 21.63
N SER A 27 25.91 -4.38 22.84
CA SER A 27 27.21 -4.17 23.51
C SER A 27 28.29 -5.20 23.16
N GLU A 28 27.95 -6.32 22.52
CA GLU A 28 28.87 -7.48 22.38
C GLU A 28 29.41 -7.74 20.96
N GLY A 29 29.13 -6.91 19.95
CA GLY A 29 29.46 -7.26 18.57
C GLY A 29 30.06 -6.16 17.70
N ARG A 30 30.99 -6.61 16.84
CA ARG A 30 31.67 -6.06 15.62
C ARG A 30 30.92 -5.03 14.72
N TRP A 31 29.71 -4.64 15.08
CA TRP A 31 28.72 -3.95 14.26
C TRP A 31 28.67 -2.42 14.49
N SER A 32 29.28 -1.93 15.58
CA SER A 32 29.37 -0.49 15.89
C SER A 32 30.04 0.33 14.76
N SER A 33 31.00 -0.27 14.05
CA SER A 33 31.73 0.37 12.95
C SER A 33 30.92 0.51 11.66
N ILE A 34 29.88 -0.32 11.46
CA ILE A 34 29.06 -0.33 10.23
C ILE A 34 27.93 0.72 10.31
N LEU A 35 27.54 1.14 11.51
CA LEU A 35 26.41 2.05 11.77
C LEU A 35 26.84 3.52 11.97
N LYS A 36 27.81 4.00 11.20
CA LYS A 36 28.17 5.43 11.25
C LYS A 36 27.09 6.28 10.57
N GLY A 37 26.28 6.96 11.40
CA GLY A 37 25.61 8.25 11.15
C GLY A 37 24.58 8.35 10.03
N ASP A 38 24.93 7.96 8.81
CA ASP A 38 24.18 8.31 7.60
C ASP A 38 22.98 7.38 7.38
N LEU A 39 23.10 6.09 7.70
CA LEU A 39 22.03 5.11 7.50
C LEU A 39 20.85 5.30 8.46
N LEU A 40 21.13 5.60 9.73
CA LEU A 40 20.09 5.81 10.74
C LEU A 40 19.32 7.12 10.50
N THR A 41 20.02 8.15 10.05
CA THR A 41 19.43 9.44 9.67
C THR A 41 18.56 9.28 8.43
N THR A 42 19.02 8.53 7.43
CA THR A 42 18.25 8.19 6.24
C THR A 42 17.02 7.36 6.58
N TYR A 43 17.13 6.39 7.48
CA TYR A 43 15.99 5.59 7.94
C TYR A 43 14.91 6.42 8.62
N LYS A 44 15.31 7.27 9.58
CA LYS A 44 14.38 8.19 10.27
C LYS A 44 13.76 9.19 9.30
N PHE A 45 14.47 9.58 8.25
CA PHE A 45 13.94 10.41 7.17
C PHE A 45 12.84 9.68 6.36
N TYR A 46 13.02 8.39 6.06
CA TYR A 46 12.01 7.59 5.36
C TYR A 46 10.74 7.34 6.20
N LEU A 47 10.87 7.13 7.52
CA LEU A 47 9.72 7.05 8.43
C LEU A 47 8.95 8.36 8.54
N LYS A 48 9.65 9.51 8.43
CA LYS A 48 9.04 10.85 8.51
C LYS A 48 8.40 11.33 7.21
N LYS A 49 8.55 10.60 6.10
CA LYS A 49 7.99 11.00 4.81
C LYS A 49 6.47 10.78 4.83
N LYS A 50 5.69 11.73 4.31
CA LYS A 50 4.21 11.62 4.24
C LYS A 50 3.79 10.30 3.61
N ALA A 51 2.94 9.51 4.28
CA ALA A 51 2.43 8.24 3.76
C ALA A 51 1.40 8.46 2.63
N ILE A 52 0.65 9.55 2.70
CA ILE A 52 -0.28 9.99 1.65
C ILE A 52 0.51 10.55 0.46
N MET A 53 0.39 9.87 -0.69
CA MET A 53 1.01 10.25 -1.97
C MET A 53 0.13 11.16 -2.81
N ARG A 54 -1.19 11.03 -2.65
CA ARG A 54 -2.19 11.88 -3.28
C ARG A 54 -3.35 12.06 -2.30
N GLU A 55 -3.75 13.30 -2.07
CA GLU A 55 -4.94 13.63 -1.29
C GLU A 55 -6.21 13.36 -2.11
N GLY A 56 -7.24 12.86 -1.46
CA GLY A 56 -8.55 12.67 -2.07
C GLY A 56 -9.69 12.70 -1.05
N SER A 57 -10.93 12.62 -1.55
CA SER A 57 -12.14 12.77 -0.73
C SER A 57 -13.18 11.69 -0.93
N HIS A 58 -13.12 10.91 -2.01
CA HIS A 58 -14.19 9.96 -2.34
C HIS A 58 -13.84 8.52 -2.00
N ILE A 59 -12.55 8.14 -2.10
CA ILE A 59 -12.12 6.77 -1.85
C ILE A 59 -10.66 6.74 -1.41
N THR A 60 -10.35 5.88 -0.44
CA THR A 60 -8.99 5.62 0.02
C THR A 60 -8.45 4.36 -0.65
N ILE A 61 -7.30 4.48 -1.29
CA ILE A 61 -6.54 3.38 -1.89
C ILE A 61 -5.26 3.19 -1.08
N VAL A 62 -5.14 2.04 -0.42
CA VAL A 62 -3.96 1.69 0.37
C VAL A 62 -3.12 0.68 -0.41
N ALA A 63 -1.87 1.02 -0.68
CA ALA A 63 -0.96 0.17 -1.44
C ALA A 63 0.45 0.14 -0.85
N PHE A 64 1.25 -0.82 -1.27
CA PHE A 64 2.68 -0.89 -0.94
C PHE A 64 3.50 -1.43 -2.12
N SER A 65 4.80 -1.14 -2.11
CA SER A 65 5.73 -1.56 -3.19
C SER A 65 5.25 -1.07 -4.57
N LYS A 66 5.45 -1.87 -5.62
CA LYS A 66 5.07 -1.57 -7.02
C LYS A 66 3.57 -1.30 -7.21
N ALA A 67 2.70 -1.78 -6.31
CA ALA A 67 1.25 -1.50 -6.39
C ALA A 67 0.93 -0.01 -6.21
N VAL A 68 1.83 0.77 -5.62
CA VAL A 68 1.66 2.22 -5.44
C VAL A 68 1.64 2.93 -6.79
N ASP A 69 2.50 2.54 -7.73
CA ASP A 69 2.56 3.17 -9.05
C ASP A 69 1.28 2.90 -9.85
N ALA A 70 0.80 1.65 -9.84
CA ALA A 70 -0.49 1.28 -10.42
C ALA A 70 -1.66 2.03 -9.76
N SER A 71 -1.62 2.21 -8.43
CA SER A 71 -2.64 2.97 -7.70
C SER A 71 -2.64 4.45 -8.09
N LEU A 72 -1.47 5.07 -8.29
CA LEU A 72 -1.37 6.46 -8.74
C LEU A 72 -1.87 6.63 -10.18
N GLN A 73 -1.66 5.64 -11.05
CA GLN A 73 -2.20 5.63 -12.41
C GLN A 73 -3.72 5.52 -12.38
N ALA A 74 -4.26 4.55 -11.64
CA ALA A 74 -5.71 4.39 -11.42
C ALA A 74 -6.35 5.67 -10.86
N ALA A 75 -5.67 6.35 -9.94
CA ALA A 75 -6.12 7.59 -9.33
C ALA A 75 -6.26 8.74 -10.35
N LYS A 76 -5.40 8.81 -11.37
CA LYS A 76 -5.51 9.76 -12.50
C LYS A 76 -6.68 9.40 -13.42
N GLU A 77 -6.88 8.12 -13.70
CA GLU A 77 -8.01 7.67 -14.52
C GLU A 77 -9.35 7.96 -13.82
N LEU A 78 -9.44 7.71 -12.52
CA LEU A 78 -10.62 8.04 -11.70
C LEU A 78 -10.92 9.55 -11.67
N GLU A 79 -9.88 10.41 -11.72
CA GLU A 79 -10.06 11.86 -11.77
C GLU A 79 -10.82 12.30 -13.03
N SER A 80 -10.55 11.65 -14.17
CA SER A 80 -11.28 11.92 -15.42
C SER A 80 -12.77 11.57 -15.34
N LEU A 81 -13.15 10.72 -14.38
CA LEU A 81 -14.53 10.34 -14.07
C LEU A 81 -15.14 11.21 -12.95
N GLY A 82 -14.42 12.22 -12.47
CA GLY A 82 -14.84 13.07 -11.36
C GLY A 82 -14.62 12.46 -9.97
N VAL A 83 -13.92 11.33 -9.87
CA VAL A 83 -13.64 10.65 -8.60
C VAL A 83 -12.25 11.03 -8.08
N SER A 84 -12.22 11.74 -6.95
CA SER A 84 -10.98 12.07 -6.24
C SER A 84 -10.56 10.96 -5.27
N ALA A 85 -9.59 10.15 -5.69
CA ALA A 85 -9.03 9.04 -4.93
C ALA A 85 -7.76 9.45 -4.15
N GLU A 86 -7.78 9.17 -2.84
CA GLU A 86 -6.65 9.29 -1.93
C GLU A 86 -5.77 8.06 -2.05
N VAL A 87 -4.45 8.25 -2.22
CA VAL A 87 -3.50 7.13 -2.36
C VAL A 87 -2.52 7.16 -1.20
N ILE A 88 -2.52 6.08 -0.41
CA ILE A 88 -1.63 5.87 0.73
C ILE A 88 -0.59 4.81 0.38
N ASN A 89 0.68 5.15 0.57
CA ASN A 89 1.78 4.22 0.53
C ASN A 89 2.17 3.82 1.96
N LEU A 90 1.94 2.56 2.33
CA LEU A 90 2.22 2.06 3.69
C LEU A 90 3.68 2.21 4.10
N ARG A 91 4.62 1.96 3.18
CA ARG A 91 6.08 1.83 3.38
C ARG A 91 6.54 0.79 4.40
N THR A 92 5.93 0.75 5.57
CA THR A 92 6.19 -0.17 6.67
C THR A 92 4.99 -1.09 6.84
N LEU A 93 5.22 -2.39 6.74
CA LEU A 93 4.17 -3.39 6.97
C LEU A 93 4.05 -3.77 8.45
N ARG A 94 5.16 -3.71 9.20
CA ARG A 94 5.19 -4.01 10.64
C ARG A 94 6.20 -3.13 11.37
N PRO A 95 5.78 -2.32 12.35
CA PRO A 95 4.38 -2.04 12.73
C PRO A 95 3.63 -1.29 11.62
N LEU A 96 2.34 -1.61 11.44
CA LEU A 96 1.49 -0.96 10.44
C LEU A 96 1.11 0.45 10.89
N ASP A 97 1.22 1.44 10.00
CA ASP A 97 0.72 2.81 10.26
C ASP A 97 -0.81 2.87 10.09
N PHE A 98 -1.52 2.27 11.05
CA PHE A 98 -2.97 2.18 11.03
C PHE A 98 -3.67 3.52 11.23
N GLU A 99 -3.06 4.45 11.99
CA GLU A 99 -3.66 5.77 12.28
C GLU A 99 -3.87 6.58 10.99
N THR A 100 -2.91 6.55 10.07
CA THR A 100 -3.07 7.23 8.77
C THR A 100 -4.22 6.62 7.95
N ILE A 101 -4.33 5.29 7.92
CA ILE A 101 -5.41 4.59 7.21
C ILE A 101 -6.76 4.95 7.82
N LYS A 102 -6.88 4.86 9.14
CA LYS A 102 -8.10 5.16 9.90
C LYS A 102 -8.60 6.58 9.61
N ASN A 103 -7.72 7.57 9.70
CA ASN A 103 -8.08 8.97 9.45
C ASN A 103 -8.50 9.21 8.00
N SER A 104 -7.87 8.51 7.05
CA SER A 104 -8.24 8.59 5.64
C SER A 104 -9.62 7.96 5.37
N VAL A 105 -9.89 6.79 5.93
CA VAL A 105 -11.19 6.10 5.80
C VAL A 105 -12.32 6.94 6.40
N MET A 106 -12.09 7.56 7.56
CA MET A 106 -13.08 8.47 8.16
C MET A 106 -13.37 9.70 7.30
N LYS A 107 -12.44 10.11 6.43
CA LYS A 107 -12.60 11.22 5.49
C LYS A 107 -13.30 10.80 4.20
N THR A 108 -13.02 9.61 3.69
CA THR A 108 -13.46 9.18 2.35
C THR A 108 -14.62 8.18 2.37
N HIS A 109 -14.91 7.55 3.50
CA HIS A 109 -15.98 6.56 3.69
C HIS A 109 -15.84 5.26 2.88
N HIS A 110 -14.79 5.11 2.05
CA HIS A 110 -14.55 3.96 1.20
C HIS A 110 -13.08 3.52 1.26
N LEU A 111 -12.83 2.22 1.29
CA LEU A 111 -11.48 1.66 1.35
C LEU A 111 -11.27 0.55 0.32
N VAL A 112 -10.19 0.67 -0.45
CA VAL A 112 -9.65 -0.36 -1.33
C VAL A 112 -8.19 -0.62 -0.96
N THR A 113 -7.84 -1.88 -0.75
CA THR A 113 -6.44 -2.30 -0.54
C THR A 113 -5.89 -2.90 -1.81
N VAL A 114 -4.64 -2.61 -2.13
CA VAL A 114 -3.97 -3.09 -3.36
C VAL A 114 -2.62 -3.72 -3.00
N GLU A 115 -2.47 -4.99 -3.33
CA GLU A 115 -1.23 -5.75 -3.12
C GLU A 115 -0.96 -6.69 -4.29
N GLN A 116 0.31 -7.00 -4.56
CA GLN A 116 0.68 -7.96 -5.62
C GLN A 116 0.81 -9.39 -5.09
N CYS A 117 0.63 -9.59 -3.78
CA CYS A 117 0.72 -10.89 -3.14
C CYS A 117 -0.56 -11.70 -3.40
N TRP A 118 -0.54 -12.97 -2.97
CA TRP A 118 -1.72 -13.82 -2.94
C TRP A 118 -2.82 -13.26 -2.04
N PRO A 119 -4.09 -13.54 -2.35
CA PRO A 119 -5.22 -13.02 -1.58
C PRO A 119 -5.34 -13.62 -0.19
N TYR A 120 -4.84 -14.83 0.02
CA TYR A 120 -4.95 -15.54 1.28
C TYR A 120 -3.90 -15.05 2.28
N ALA A 121 -4.34 -14.67 3.49
CA ALA A 121 -3.49 -14.16 4.57
C ALA A 121 -2.56 -13.00 4.15
N GLY A 122 -2.99 -12.19 3.17
CA GLY A 122 -2.27 -11.01 2.70
C GLY A 122 -2.36 -9.81 3.65
N ILE A 123 -1.63 -8.74 3.34
CA ILE A 123 -1.65 -7.50 4.12
C ILE A 123 -3.01 -6.82 4.01
N GLY A 124 -3.67 -6.94 2.86
CA GLY A 124 -5.03 -6.43 2.69
C GLY A 124 -6.02 -7.07 3.67
N ALA A 125 -5.82 -8.35 4.04
CA ALA A 125 -6.68 -9.02 5.02
C ALA A 125 -6.49 -8.45 6.44
N GLU A 126 -5.25 -8.17 6.83
CA GLU A 126 -4.93 -7.54 8.12
C GLU A 126 -5.50 -6.11 8.21
N ILE A 127 -5.38 -5.32 7.14
CA ILE A 127 -5.96 -3.97 7.09
C ILE A 127 -7.48 -4.05 7.24
N CYS A 128 -8.13 -4.97 6.52
CA CYS A 128 -9.58 -5.16 6.66
C CYS A 128 -9.96 -5.49 8.10
N ALA A 129 -9.26 -6.44 8.74
CA ALA A 129 -9.52 -6.83 10.12
C ALA A 129 -9.38 -5.63 11.08
N GLN A 130 -8.26 -4.92 11.04
CA GLN A 130 -8.03 -3.77 11.93
C GLN A 130 -9.04 -2.64 11.70
N VAL A 131 -9.41 -2.35 10.45
CA VAL A 131 -10.42 -1.32 10.15
C VAL A 131 -11.78 -1.73 10.74
N THR A 132 -12.20 -2.97 10.54
CA THR A 132 -13.46 -3.51 11.08
C THR A 132 -13.48 -3.57 12.61
N GLU A 133 -12.35 -3.86 13.25
CA GLU A 133 -12.23 -3.86 14.73
C GLU A 133 -12.17 -2.45 15.33
N SER A 134 -11.93 -1.43 14.50
CA SER A 134 -11.78 -0.05 14.93
C SER A 134 -13.06 0.78 14.74
N ARG A 135 -13.06 2.00 15.29
CA ARG A 135 -14.13 2.98 15.08
C ARG A 135 -14.29 3.43 13.62
N ALA A 136 -13.32 3.19 12.74
CA ALA A 136 -13.47 3.54 11.32
C ALA A 136 -14.53 2.68 10.61
N TRP A 137 -14.88 1.52 11.17
CA TRP A 137 -15.97 0.69 10.66
C TRP A 137 -17.30 1.45 10.56
N ASP A 138 -17.64 2.25 11.57
CA ASP A 138 -18.91 3.00 11.61
C ASP A 138 -19.00 4.10 10.52
N TYR A 139 -17.87 4.46 9.90
CA TYR A 139 -17.78 5.48 8.85
C TYR A 139 -17.75 4.88 7.44
N LEU A 140 -17.67 3.55 7.30
CA LEU A 140 -17.62 2.91 5.99
C LEU A 140 -19.02 2.81 5.39
N ASP A 141 -19.19 3.42 4.20
CA ASP A 141 -20.45 3.35 3.44
C ASP A 141 -20.52 2.11 2.54
N ALA A 142 -19.38 1.45 2.31
CA ALA A 142 -19.26 0.25 1.47
C ALA A 142 -18.29 -0.76 2.10
N PRO A 143 -18.41 -2.06 1.77
CA PRO A 143 -17.45 -3.06 2.22
C PRO A 143 -16.05 -2.75 1.69
N ILE A 144 -15.05 -3.09 2.49
CA ILE A 144 -13.64 -2.96 2.11
C ILE A 144 -13.35 -3.97 0.99
N LEU A 145 -12.86 -3.48 -0.14
CA LEU A 145 -12.50 -4.33 -1.27
C LEU A 145 -10.98 -4.51 -1.35
N ARG A 146 -10.56 -5.69 -1.82
CA ARG A 146 -9.15 -6.05 -1.94
C ARG A 146 -8.83 -6.38 -3.38
N VAL A 147 -7.77 -5.76 -3.89
CA VAL A 147 -7.18 -6.01 -5.20
C VAL A 147 -5.85 -6.70 -4.96
N THR A 148 -5.75 -7.96 -5.35
CA THR A 148 -4.59 -8.82 -5.08
C THR A 148 -4.07 -9.41 -6.37
N GLY A 149 -2.91 -10.08 -6.31
CA GLY A 149 -2.53 -11.02 -7.36
C GLY A 149 -3.51 -12.21 -7.41
N VAL A 150 -3.49 -12.92 -8.52
CA VAL A 150 -4.24 -14.19 -8.67
C VAL A 150 -3.60 -15.25 -7.76
N ASP A 151 -4.43 -16.14 -7.18
CA ASP A 151 -3.98 -17.19 -6.24
C ASP A 151 -3.35 -18.38 -6.98
N ILE A 152 -2.25 -18.11 -7.68
CA ILE A 152 -1.46 -19.09 -8.42
C ILE A 152 0.03 -18.85 -8.18
N PRO A 153 0.88 -19.87 -8.26
CA PRO A 153 2.32 -19.65 -8.37
C PRO A 153 2.62 -18.80 -9.62
N MET A 154 3.55 -17.85 -9.49
CA MET A 154 3.84 -16.90 -10.55
C MET A 154 4.23 -17.62 -11.85
N PRO A 155 3.45 -17.46 -12.94
CA PRO A 155 3.75 -18.11 -14.20
C PRO A 155 4.98 -17.48 -14.87
N TYR A 156 5.75 -18.30 -15.60
CA TYR A 156 6.96 -17.84 -16.29
C TYR A 156 6.66 -17.08 -17.59
N ALA A 157 5.58 -17.43 -18.28
CA ALA A 157 5.25 -16.80 -19.55
C ALA A 157 4.80 -15.36 -19.30
N GLN A 158 5.45 -14.39 -19.96
CA GLN A 158 5.23 -12.96 -19.73
C GLN A 158 3.74 -12.54 -19.79
N HIS A 159 3.01 -13.04 -20.77
CA HIS A 159 1.58 -12.73 -20.91
C HIS A 159 0.73 -13.23 -19.73
N LEU A 160 1.12 -14.32 -19.08
CA LEU A 160 0.43 -14.83 -17.89
C LEU A 160 0.86 -14.09 -16.63
N GLU A 161 2.13 -13.66 -16.56
CA GLU A 161 2.62 -12.84 -15.44
C GLU A 161 1.88 -11.50 -15.39
N GLU A 162 1.69 -10.85 -16.54
CA GLU A 162 0.93 -9.61 -16.66
C GLU A 162 -0.54 -9.77 -16.22
N LEU A 163 -1.16 -10.93 -16.48
CA LEU A 163 -2.52 -11.24 -16.04
C LEU A 163 -2.61 -11.67 -14.56
N ALA A 164 -1.51 -12.17 -14.00
CA ALA A 164 -1.46 -12.61 -12.60
C ALA A 164 -1.32 -11.44 -11.62
N LEU A 165 -0.74 -10.32 -12.08
CA LEU A 165 -0.52 -9.12 -11.29
C LEU A 165 -1.67 -8.12 -11.43
N PRO A 166 -2.02 -7.38 -10.36
CA PRO A 166 -3.03 -6.35 -10.44
C PRO A 166 -2.53 -5.14 -11.23
N ASP A 167 -3.33 -4.73 -12.21
CA ASP A 167 -3.11 -3.55 -13.03
C ASP A 167 -4.00 -2.37 -12.60
N ALA A 168 -3.69 -1.16 -13.08
CA ALA A 168 -4.47 0.06 -12.82
C ALA A 168 -5.95 -0.11 -13.21
N SER A 169 -6.22 -0.79 -14.32
CA SER A 169 -7.57 -1.11 -14.79
C SER A 169 -8.40 -1.91 -13.77
N CYS A 170 -7.80 -2.91 -13.12
CA CYS A 170 -8.45 -3.69 -12.06
C CYS A 170 -8.76 -2.83 -10.82
N ILE A 171 -7.87 -1.90 -10.46
CA ILE A 171 -8.07 -0.98 -9.35
C ILE A 171 -9.23 -0.04 -9.66
N VAL A 172 -9.27 0.56 -10.85
CA VAL A 172 -10.36 1.45 -11.29
C VAL A 172 -11.71 0.72 -11.25
N ALA A 173 -11.77 -0.50 -11.79
CA ALA A 173 -12.99 -1.31 -11.76
C ALA A 173 -13.47 -1.61 -10.33
N THR A 174 -12.53 -1.89 -9.42
CA THR A 174 -12.83 -2.13 -8.00
C THR A 174 -13.31 -0.87 -7.29
N CYS A 175 -12.69 0.28 -7.56
CA CYS A 175 -13.14 1.57 -7.03
C CYS A 175 -14.53 1.94 -7.54
N LYS A 176 -14.82 1.73 -8.84
CA LYS A 176 -16.16 1.92 -9.41
C LYS A 176 -17.19 1.03 -8.73
N LYS A 177 -16.84 -0.24 -8.46
CA LYS A 177 -17.69 -1.17 -7.72
C LYS A 177 -17.96 -0.71 -6.28
N SER A 178 -16.96 -0.17 -5.59
CA SER A 178 -17.12 0.36 -4.22
C SER A 178 -18.01 1.61 -4.18
N LEU A 179 -17.90 2.48 -5.19
CA LEU A 179 -18.67 3.72 -5.30
C LEU A 179 -20.02 3.54 -6.03
N ASN A 180 -20.40 2.30 -6.36
CA ASN A 180 -21.59 1.95 -7.15
C ASN A 180 -21.73 2.74 -8.47
N ILE A 181 -20.60 3.09 -9.10
CA ILE A 181 -20.58 3.75 -10.41
C ILE A 181 -20.82 2.68 -11.46
N SER A 182 -22.05 2.62 -11.98
CA SER A 182 -22.40 1.68 -13.05
C SER A 182 -21.67 2.05 -14.35
N GLU A 183 -20.89 1.11 -14.88
CA GLU A 183 -20.51 1.17 -16.29
C GLU A 183 -21.74 0.82 -17.12
N LYS A 184 -22.07 1.67 -18.10
CA LYS A 184 -22.85 1.18 -19.24
C LYS A 184 -22.04 0.05 -19.84
N ILE A 185 -22.52 -1.19 -19.71
CA ILE A 185 -21.89 -2.38 -20.27
C ILE A 185 -21.82 -2.16 -21.79
N SER A 186 -20.69 -1.68 -22.32
CA SER A 186 -20.38 -1.88 -23.72
C SER A 186 -19.99 -3.34 -23.86
N THR A 187 -20.98 -4.20 -24.09
CA THR A 187 -20.78 -5.55 -24.58
C THR A 187 -20.05 -5.47 -25.92
N ASN A 188 -18.72 -5.48 -25.88
CA ASN A 188 -17.91 -5.84 -27.02
C ASN A 188 -17.19 -7.14 -26.67
N ASN A 189 -17.70 -8.20 -27.28
CA ASN A 189 -17.12 -9.54 -27.34
C ASN A 189 -15.59 -9.54 -27.28
N ARG A 190 -15.05 -10.37 -26.39
CA ARG A 190 -13.84 -11.16 -26.64
C ARG A 190 -14.08 -12.58 -26.19
#